data_AF-A0A7J6VJC9-F1
#
_entry.id   AF-A0A7J6VJC9-F1
#
_cell.length_a   1.000
_cell.length_b   1.000
_cell.length_c   1.000
_cell.angle_alpha   90.00
_cell.angle_beta   90.00
_cell.angle_gamma   90.00
#
_symmetry.space_group_name_H-M   'P 1'
#
loop_
_entity.id
_entity.type
_entity.pdbx_description
1 polymer ?
#
loop_
_entity_poly.entity_id
_entity_poly.type
_entity_poly.pdbx_seq_one_letter_code
_entity_poly.pdbx_strand_id
1 'polypeptide(L)'
;MEEQKPYVLILQETKVSDPLDPIFNLIWRHPWHVEVVPSIGLSGGIVVAWNSDFINVKDSLKGVFTLSLVCSEVDSDFEWVLTGVYGP
;
A
#
# COMPACT_ATOMS: atom_id res chain seq x y z
N MET A 1 -11.11 -4.56 -20.08
CA MET A 1 -10.74 -4.58 -18.66
C MET A 1 -11.71 -3.63 -17.97
N GLU A 2 -12.54 -4.15 -17.08
CA GLU A 2 -13.40 -3.31 -16.25
C GLU A 2 -12.50 -2.57 -15.26
N GLU A 3 -12.66 -1.25 -15.16
CA GLU A 3 -11.81 -0.40 -14.33
C GLU A 3 -12.18 -0.62 -12.86
N GLN A 4 -11.38 -1.42 -12.16
CA GLN A 4 -11.55 -1.65 -10.74
C GLN A 4 -11.23 -0.35 -9.98
N LYS A 5 -12.05 -0.04 -8.97
CA LYS A 5 -11.87 1.13 -8.09
C LYS A 5 -11.54 0.67 -6.66
N PRO A 6 -10.36 0.08 -6.44
CA PRO A 6 -9.99 -0.41 -5.12
C PRO A 6 -9.77 0.76 -4.14
N TYR A 7 -10.05 0.52 -2.87
CA TYR A 7 -9.66 1.42 -1.78
C TYR A 7 -8.26 1.13 -1.26
N VAL A 8 -7.79 -0.10 -1.43
CA VAL A 8 -6.44 -0.54 -1.05
C VAL A 8 -5.87 -1.43 -2.15
N LEU A 9 -4.59 -1.23 -2.46
CA LEU A 9 -3.83 -1.98 -3.44
C LEU A 9 -2.56 -2.54 -2.81
N ILE A 10 -2.24 -3.79 -3.14
CA ILE A 10 -0.93 -4.39 -2.83
C ILE A 10 -0.27 -4.77 -4.15
N LEU A 11 0.95 -4.32 -4.36
CA LEU A 11 1.80 -4.70 -5.48
C LEU A 11 3.04 -5.43 -4.96
N GLN A 12 3.39 -6.53 -5.61
CA GLN A 12 4.58 -7.34 -5.34
C GLN A 12 5.55 -7.25 -6.52
N GLU A 13 6.79 -7.70 -6.32
CA GLU A 13 7.88 -7.61 -7.32
C GLU A 13 8.14 -6.18 -7.83
N THR A 14 7.98 -5.21 -6.94
CA THR A 14 8.20 -3.81 -7.29
C THR A 14 9.69 -3.46 -7.23
N LYS A 15 10.18 -2.71 -8.24
CA LYS A 15 11.55 -2.19 -8.30
C LYS A 15 11.54 -0.67 -8.18
N VAL A 16 10.98 -0.19 -7.07
CA VAL A 16 10.75 1.24 -6.87
C VAL A 16 11.79 1.82 -5.92
N SER A 17 12.41 2.91 -6.34
CA SER A 17 13.34 3.74 -5.54
C SER A 17 12.81 5.13 -5.19
N ASP A 18 11.78 5.59 -5.90
CA ASP A 18 11.26 6.96 -5.81
C ASP A 18 9.90 7.01 -5.08
N PRO A 19 9.48 8.19 -4.55
CA PRO A 19 8.15 8.37 -3.97
C PRO A 19 7.02 8.05 -4.96
N LEU A 20 6.04 7.25 -4.54
CA LEU A 20 4.97 6.76 -5.41
C LEU A 20 3.65 7.53 -5.31
N ASP A 21 3.42 8.24 -4.21
CA ASP A 21 2.18 8.96 -3.94
C ASP A 21 1.74 9.86 -5.11
N PRO A 22 2.62 10.66 -5.75
CA PRO A 22 2.22 11.50 -6.89
C PRO A 22 1.70 10.70 -8.09
N ILE A 23 2.25 9.51 -8.33
CA ILE A 23 1.85 8.65 -9.45
C ILE A 23 0.46 8.05 -9.17
N PHE A 24 0.24 7.53 -7.96
CA PHE A 24 -1.07 7.00 -7.56
C PHE A 24 -2.14 8.09 -7.59
N ASN A 25 -1.82 9.30 -7.12
CA ASN A 25 -2.71 10.46 -7.17
C ASN A 25 -3.06 10.86 -8.61
N LEU A 26 -2.11 10.74 -9.54
CA LEU A 26 -2.36 11.03 -10.96
C LEU A 26 -3.29 9.99 -11.61
N ILE A 27 -3.07 8.70 -11.33
CA ILE A 27 -3.83 7.60 -11.96
C ILE A 27 -5.27 7.59 -11.46
N TRP A 28 -5.49 7.66 -10.14
CA TRP A 28 -6.82 7.52 -9.55
C TRP A 28 -7.50 8.85 -9.20
N ARG A 29 -6.80 10.00 -9.31
CA ARG A 29 -7.34 11.36 -9.06
C ARG A 29 -7.96 11.53 -7.67
N HIS A 30 -7.48 10.74 -6.71
CA HIS A 30 -7.83 10.77 -5.29
C HIS A 30 -6.53 10.91 -4.47
N PRO A 31 -6.60 11.29 -3.19
CA PRO A 31 -5.44 11.30 -2.32
C PRO A 31 -5.10 9.87 -1.88
N TRP A 32 -4.11 9.29 -2.54
CA TRP A 32 -3.49 8.02 -2.21
C TRP A 32 -2.24 8.24 -1.38
N HIS A 33 -2.08 7.39 -0.38
CA HIS A 33 -0.85 7.25 0.39
C HIS A 33 -0.22 5.89 0.12
N VAL A 34 1.10 5.82 0.27
CA VAL A 34 1.86 4.63 -0.05
C VAL A 34 2.86 4.27 1.03
N GLU A 35 2.92 2.98 1.36
CA GLU A 35 3.97 2.38 2.15
C GLU A 35 4.75 1.36 1.34
N VAL A 36 6.07 1.35 1.52
CA VAL A 36 6.99 0.56 0.70
C VAL A 36 7.98 -0.21 1.57
N VAL A 37 8.14 -1.50 1.24
CA VAL A 37 9.33 -2.30 1.56
C VAL A 37 10.16 -2.37 0.27
N PRO A 38 11.34 -1.71 0.23
CA PRO A 38 12.11 -1.60 -1.00
C PRO A 38 12.72 -2.94 -1.40
N SER A 39 13.07 -3.05 -2.68
CA SER A 39 13.89 -4.14 -3.21
C SER A 39 15.31 -4.06 -2.61
N ILE A 40 15.84 -5.19 -2.11
CA ILE A 40 17.23 -5.31 -1.64
C ILE A 40 17.95 -6.32 -2.54
N GLY A 41 18.81 -5.83 -3.44
CA GLY A 41 19.57 -6.68 -4.37
C GLY A 41 18.68 -7.29 -5.45
N LEU A 42 18.46 -8.60 -5.41
CA LEU A 42 17.60 -9.34 -6.36
C LEU A 42 16.17 -9.57 -5.84
N SER A 43 15.86 -9.20 -4.60
CA SER A 43 14.51 -9.39 -4.04
C SER A 43 13.54 -8.35 -4.61
N GLY A 44 12.31 -8.76 -4.94
CA GLY A 44 11.22 -7.82 -5.22
C GLY A 44 10.85 -6.98 -4.00
N GLY A 45 10.30 -5.78 -4.22
CA GLY A 45 9.73 -4.93 -3.18
C GLY A 45 8.22 -5.11 -3.04
N ILE A 46 7.67 -4.71 -1.89
CA ILE A 46 6.23 -4.67 -1.61
C ILE A 46 5.80 -3.21 -1.56
N VAL A 47 4.73 -2.88 -2.27
CA VAL A 47 4.06 -1.58 -2.18
C VAL A 47 2.64 -1.83 -1.70
N VAL A 48 2.24 -1.16 -0.64
CA VAL A 48 0.83 -1.07 -0.22
C VAL A 48 0.40 0.38 -0.37
N ALA A 49 -0.66 0.60 -1.14
CA ALA A 49 -1.23 1.93 -1.38
C ALA A 49 -2.69 1.95 -0.99
N TRP A 50 -3.18 3.05 -0.44
CA TRP A 50 -4.58 3.18 -0.05
C TRP A 50 -5.12 4.57 -0.36
N ASN A 51 -6.42 4.63 -0.65
CA ASN A 51 -7.14 5.87 -0.79
C ASN A 51 -7.48 6.42 0.61
N SER A 52 -6.88 7.56 0.95
CA SER A 52 -7.01 8.20 2.25
C SER A 52 -8.38 8.83 2.51
N ASP A 53 -9.21 8.98 1.46
CA ASP A 53 -10.62 9.37 1.64
C ASP A 53 -11.44 8.28 2.32
N PHE A 54 -11.02 7.01 2.24
CA PHE A 54 -11.78 5.85 2.73
C PHE A 54 -11.08 5.10 3.85
N ILE A 55 -9.74 5.05 3.82
CA ILE A 55 -8.93 4.26 4.75
C ILE A 55 -7.94 5.17 5.45
N ASN A 56 -7.94 5.11 6.78
CA ASN A 56 -6.90 5.69 7.62
C ASN A 56 -5.88 4.62 7.99
N VAL A 57 -4.59 4.96 8.02
CA VAL A 57 -3.52 4.06 8.47
C VAL A 57 -2.85 4.69 9.68
N LYS A 58 -2.91 3.97 10.81
CA LYS A 58 -2.44 4.46 12.12
C LYS A 58 -0.98 4.10 12.39
N ASP A 59 -0.54 2.96 11.87
CA ASP A 59 0.83 2.46 12.05
C ASP A 59 1.20 1.49 10.92
N SER A 60 2.51 1.33 10.69
CA SER A 60 3.06 0.40 9.71
C SER A 60 4.24 -0.38 10.28
N LEU A 61 4.29 -1.68 9.98
CA LEU A 61 5.40 -2.56 10.36
C LEU A 61 6.02 -3.19 9.11
N LYS A 62 7.30 -2.88 8.90
CA LYS A 62 8.11 -3.38 7.77
C LYS A 62 8.97 -4.54 8.24
N GLY A 63 8.69 -5.73 7.73
CA GLY A 63 9.53 -6.92 7.87
C GLY A 63 10.40 -7.15 6.64
N VAL A 64 11.16 -8.24 6.64
CA VAL A 64 12.03 -8.62 5.50
C VAL A 64 11.20 -9.00 4.27
N PHE A 65 10.06 -9.68 4.49
CA PHE A 65 9.17 -10.19 3.44
C PHE A 65 7.72 -9.76 3.67
N THR A 66 7.49 -8.79 4.54
CA THR A 66 6.14 -8.41 4.99
C THR A 66 6.00 -6.90 5.13
N LEU A 67 4.82 -6.39 4.80
CA LEU A 67 4.39 -5.04 5.11
C LEU A 67 3.01 -5.11 5.76
N SER A 68 2.94 -4.82 7.05
CA SER A 68 1.69 -4.79 7.81
C SER A 68 1.25 -3.35 8.06
N LEU A 69 -0.04 -3.07 7.91
CA LEU A 69 -0.64 -1.76 8.21
C LEU A 69 -1.77 -1.95 9.23
N VAL A 70 -1.83 -1.08 10.23
CA VAL A 70 -2.99 -0.94 11.12
C VAL A 70 -3.93 0.07 10.48
N CYS A 71 -5.06 -0.40 10.00
CA CYS A 71 -6.02 0.37 9.21
C CYS A 71 -7.29 0.64 10.00
N SER A 72 -8.00 1.71 9.66
CA SER A 72 -9.41 1.87 9.98
C SER A 72 -10.19 2.47 8.81
N GLU A 73 -11.47 2.11 8.69
CA GLU A 73 -12.38 2.81 7.76
C GLU A 73 -12.71 4.21 8.30
N VAL A 74 -12.71 5.22 7.42
CA VAL A 74 -12.99 6.62 7.81
C VAL A 74 -14.42 6.81 8.32
N ASP A 75 -15.39 6.09 7.76
CA ASP A 75 -16.81 6.29 8.08
C ASP A 75 -17.28 5.51 9.33
N SER A 76 -16.64 4.38 9.62
CA SER A 76 -17.09 3.44 10.65
C SER A 76 -16.13 3.30 11.83
N ASP A 77 -14.92 3.85 11.73
CA ASP A 77 -13.79 3.62 12.65
C ASP A 77 -13.47 2.13 12.88
N PHE A 78 -13.97 1.22 12.03
CA PHE A 78 -13.69 -0.20 12.15
C PHE A 78 -12.20 -0.45 11.92
N GLU A 79 -11.52 -1.00 12.94
CA GLU A 79 -10.09 -1.28 12.90
C GLU A 79 -9.79 -2.69 12.40
N TRP A 80 -8.76 -2.80 11.56
CA TRP A 80 -8.29 -4.06 11.02
C TRP A 80 -6.81 -3.97 10.64
N VAL A 81 -6.19 -5.13 10.41
CA VAL A 81 -4.79 -5.20 9.99
C VAL A 81 -4.70 -5.76 8.57
N LEU A 82 -4.02 -5.02 7.70
CA LEU A 82 -3.59 -5.54 6.40
C LEU A 82 -2.18 -6.09 6.53
N THR A 83 -1.87 -7.21 5.88
CA THR A 83 -0.47 -7.64 5.73
C THR A 83 -0.22 -8.12 4.31
N GLY A 84 0.62 -7.39 3.59
CA GLY A 84 1.21 -7.85 2.34
C GLY A 84 2.41 -8.74 2.63
N VAL A 85 2.46 -9.93 2.05
CA VAL A 85 3.57 -10.88 2.21
C VAL A 85 4.18 -11.18 0.84
N TYR A 86 5.48 -11.05 0.71
CA TYR A 86 6.23 -11.43 -0.49
C TYR A 86 7.61 -11.97 -0.10
N GLY A 87 7.81 -13.28 -0.26
CA GLY A 87 9.05 -13.97 0.10
C GLY A 87 9.28 -15.21 -0.79
N PRO A 88 10.47 -15.82 -0.70
CA PRO A 88 10.89 -16.95 -1.55
C PRO A 88 10.12 -18.25 -1.33
#